data_AF-A0AAW2UWC3-F1
#
_entry.id   AF-A0AAW2UWC3-F1
#
_cell.length_a   1.000
_cell.length_b   1.000
_cell.length_c   1.000
_cell.angle_alpha   90.00
_cell.angle_beta   90.00
_cell.angle_gamma   90.00
#
_symmetry.space_group_name_H-M   'P 1'
#
loop_
_entity.id
_entity.type
_entity.pdbx_description
1 polymer ?
#
loop_
_entity_poly.entity_id
_entity_poly.type
_entity_poly.pdbx_seq_one_letter_code
_entity_poly.pdbx_strand_id
1 'polypeptide(L)' 'MGPPEETPKDEKWLLHVDGSSTAQGSGAGIVITSPQGEDLEFTVRFGFKASNNEAEYETLVAGMKMAHEAGARHLLAY' A
#
# COMPACT_ATOMS: atom_id res chain seq x y z
N MET A 1 -9.48 32.42 -7.52
CA MET A 1 -9.06 31.04 -7.23
C MET A 1 -8.60 31.02 -5.79
N GLY A 2 -9.24 30.21 -4.93
CA GLY A 2 -8.72 30.00 -3.58
C GLY A 2 -7.37 29.27 -3.62
N PRO A 3 -6.61 29.25 -2.52
CA PRO A 3 -5.41 28.44 -2.45
C PRO A 3 -5.76 26.98 -2.79
N PRO A 4 -4.83 26.21 -3.39
CA PRO A 4 -5.03 24.78 -3.52
C PRO A 4 -5.35 24.22 -2.14
N GLU A 5 -6.35 23.35 -2.08
CA GLU A 5 -6.78 22.69 -0.85
C GLU A 5 -5.63 21.80 -0.37
N GLU A 6 -4.77 22.36 0.48
CA GLU A 6 -3.73 21.60 1.15
C GLU A 6 -4.42 20.74 2.21
N THR A 7 -4.59 19.46 1.91
CA THR A 7 -5.01 18.45 2.88
C THR A 7 -4.10 18.56 4.11
N PRO A 8 -4.66 18.71 5.33
CA PRO A 8 -3.87 18.73 6.55
C PRO A 8 -2.91 17.54 6.57
N LYS A 9 -1.65 17.76 6.97
CA LYS A 9 -0.66 16.68 7.12
C LYS A 9 -1.17 15.56 8.03
N ASP A 10 -2.07 15.91 8.94
CA ASP A 10 -2.68 15.06 9.96
C ASP A 10 -3.74 14.09 9.41
N GLU A 11 -3.97 14.08 8.08
CA GLU A 11 -4.90 13.15 7.41
C GLU A 11 -4.22 12.18 6.43
N LYS A 12 -2.90 12.31 6.21
CA LYS A 12 -2.18 11.49 5.21
C LYS A 12 -1.73 10.15 5.80
N TRP A 13 -2.11 9.08 5.13
CA TRP A 13 -1.64 7.72 5.41
C TRP A 13 -0.40 7.42 4.56
N LEU A 14 0.56 6.69 5.13
CA LEU A 14 1.73 6.21 4.40
C LEU A 14 1.52 4.75 4.04
N LEU A 15 1.91 4.36 2.83
CA LEU A 15 1.88 2.98 2.35
C LEU A 15 3.27 2.61 1.86
N HIS A 16 3.88 1.60 2.44
CA HIS A 16 5.10 1.00 1.94
C HIS A 16 4.77 -0.39 1.40
N VAL A 17 5.24 -0.69 0.20
CA VAL A 17 4.97 -1.97 -0.46
C VAL A 17 6.25 -2.58 -1.02
N ASP A 18 6.35 -3.90 -0.94
CA ASP A 18 7.42 -4.68 -1.57
C ASP A 18 6.85 -5.99 -2.10
N GLY A 19 6.83 -6.15 -3.42
CA GLY A 19 6.31 -7.32 -4.10
C GLY A 19 7.43 -8.20 -4.62
N SER A 20 7.35 -9.50 -4.37
CA SER A 20 8.37 -10.44 -4.85
C SER A 20 7.76 -11.65 -5.54
N SER A 21 8.51 -12.21 -6.47
CA SER A 21 8.17 -13.47 -7.11
C SER A 21 9.35 -14.42 -7.18
N THR A 22 9.04 -15.70 -7.08
CA THR A 22 9.97 -16.82 -7.18
C THR A 22 9.36 -17.93 -8.03
N ALA A 23 10.15 -18.95 -8.37
CA ALA A 23 9.63 -20.13 -9.05
C ALA A 23 8.51 -20.85 -8.27
N GLN A 24 8.46 -20.68 -6.94
CA GLN A 24 7.49 -21.31 -6.04
C GLN A 24 6.21 -20.48 -5.85
N GLY A 25 6.17 -19.24 -6.36
CA GLY A 25 5.03 -18.32 -6.28
C GLY A 25 5.47 -16.89 -5.97
N SER A 26 4.48 -16.03 -5.79
CA SER A 26 4.66 -14.60 -5.53
C SER A 26 3.93 -14.16 -4.27
N GLY A 27 4.33 -12.99 -3.77
CA GLY A 27 3.75 -12.38 -2.58
C GLY A 27 4.11 -10.92 -2.44
N ALA A 28 3.70 -10.37 -1.31
CA ALA A 28 3.57 -8.96 -1.02
C ALA A 28 3.88 -8.72 0.45
N GLY A 29 4.81 -7.79 0.73
CA GLY A 29 4.95 -7.12 2.01
C GLY A 29 4.30 -5.75 1.93
N ILE A 30 3.47 -5.40 2.91
CA ILE A 30 2.70 -4.15 2.92
C ILE A 30 2.71 -3.58 4.33
N VAL A 31 3.05 -2.30 4.46
CA VAL A 31 2.96 -1.54 5.72
C VAL A 31 2.11 -0.31 5.49
N ILE A 32 1.09 -0.12 6.32
CA ILE A 32 0.20 1.03 6.29
C ILE A 32 0.36 1.79 7.60
N THR A 33 0.83 3.03 7.54
CA THR A 33 0.96 3.91 8.71
C THR A 33 -0.21 4.90 8.73
N SER A 34 -0.99 4.89 9.81
CA SER A 34 -2.06 5.86 10.01
C SER A 34 -1.50 7.27 10.26
N PRO A 35 -2.30 8.34 10.08
CA PRO A 35 -1.87 9.70 10.41
C PRO A 35 -1.52 9.87 11.89
N GLN A 36 -2.02 8.98 12.76
CA GLN A 36 -1.70 8.93 14.18
C GLN A 36 -0.36 8.23 14.48
N GLY A 37 0.29 7.68 13.45
CA GLY A 37 1.57 6.98 13.55
C GLY A 37 1.46 5.49 13.92
N GLU A 38 0.27 4.89 13.77
CA GLU A 38 0.08 3.46 14.02
C GLU A 38 0.37 2.65 12.76
N ASP A 39 1.20 1.62 12.89
CA ASP A 39 1.57 0.75 11.76
C ASP A 39 0.71 -0.52 11.71
N LEU A 40 0.24 -0.85 10.51
CA LEU A 40 -0.42 -2.11 10.17
C LEU A 40 0.44 -2.84 9.14
N GLU A 41 1.01 -3.96 9.55
CA GLU A 41 1.89 -4.79 8.71
C GLU A 41 1.15 -6.03 8.18
N PHE A 42 1.29 -6.28 6.88
CA PHE A 42 0.66 -7.40 6.21
C PHE A 42 1.67 -8.15 5.33
N THR A 43 1.54 -9.47 5.31
CA THR A 43 2.19 -10.33 4.33
C THR A 43 1.12 -11.08 3.57
N VAL A 44 1.08 -10.90 2.26
CA VAL A 44 0.08 -11.53 1.38
C VAL A 44 0.79 -12.46 0.41
N ARG A 45 0.29 -13.69 0.29
CA ARG A 45 0.71 -14.61 -0.77
C ARG A 45 -0.29 -14.52 -1.91
N PHE A 46 0.18 -14.27 -3.13
CA PHE A 46 -0.71 -14.25 -4.28
C PHE A 46 -1.13 -15.68 -4.66
N GLY A 47 -2.41 -15.85 -4.98
CA GLY A 47 -2.97 -17.13 -5.46
C GLY A 47 -2.63 -17.45 -6.91
N PHE A 48 -1.87 -16.59 -7.58
CA PHE A 48 -1.44 -16.71 -8.97
C PHE A 48 0.08 -16.56 -9.07
N LYS A 49 0.66 -17.07 -10.16
CA LYS A 49 2.05 -16.78 -10.49
C LYS A 49 2.14 -15.40 -11.13
N ALA A 50 3.16 -14.65 -10.73
CA ALA A 50 3.49 -13.34 -11.28
C ALA A 50 4.99 -13.29 -11.62
N SER A 51 5.41 -12.41 -12.50
CA SER A 51 6.80 -11.92 -12.56
C SER A 51 7.08 -11.00 -11.36
N ASN A 52 8.34 -10.61 -11.14
CA ASN A 52 8.66 -9.64 -10.07
C ASN A 52 7.92 -8.32 -10.27
N ASN A 53 7.93 -7.77 -11.49
CA ASN A 53 7.27 -6.50 -11.79
C ASN A 53 5.74 -6.58 -11.61
N GLU A 54 5.14 -7.71 -11.97
CA GLU A 54 3.70 -7.94 -11.72
C GLU A 54 3.44 -8.09 -10.21
N ALA A 55 4.30 -8.77 -9.46
CA ALA A 55 4.16 -8.88 -8.01
C ALA A 55 4.25 -7.51 -7.32
N GLU A 56 5.21 -6.66 -7.69
CA GLU A 56 5.33 -5.28 -7.20
C GLU A 56 4.06 -4.47 -7.48
N TYR A 57 3.58 -4.52 -8.72
CA TYR A 57 2.36 -3.81 -9.12
C TYR A 57 1.13 -4.29 -8.35
N GLU A 58 0.94 -5.60 -8.24
CA GLU A 58 -0.19 -6.20 -7.52
C GLU A 58 -0.10 -5.93 -6.01
N THR A 59 1.12 -5.84 -5.46
CA THR A 59 1.35 -5.46 -4.06
C THR A 59 0.89 -4.03 -3.80
N LEU A 60 1.24 -3.09 -4.68
CA LEU A 60 0.75 -1.71 -4.60
C LEU A 60 -0.77 -1.63 -4.66
N VAL A 61 -1.39 -2.35 -5.61
CA VAL A 61 -2.86 -2.38 -5.75
C VAL A 61 -3.53 -2.98 -4.50
N ALA A 62 -3.00 -4.08 -3.96
CA ALA A 62 -3.50 -4.68 -2.73
C ALA A 62 -3.36 -3.73 -1.54
N GLY A 63 -2.21 -3.07 -1.40
CA GLY A 63 -1.95 -2.09 -0.33
C GLY A 63 -2.90 -0.90 -0.37
N MET A 64 -3.15 -0.34 -1.55
CA MET A 64 -4.12 0.76 -1.72
C MET A 64 -5.55 0.34 -1.35
N LYS A 65 -5.97 -0.88 -1.70
CA LYS A 65 -7.29 -1.42 -1.32
C LYS A 65 -7.41 -1.56 0.19
N MET A 66 -6.41 -2.13 0.85
CA MET A 66 -6.42 -2.31 2.31
C MET A 66 -6.41 -0.96 3.03
N ALA A 67 -5.59 0.00 2.59
CA ALA A 67 -5.58 1.32 3.19
C ALA A 67 -6.92 2.06 2.98
N HIS A 68 -7.54 1.90 1.82
CA HIS A 68 -8.89 2.44 1.58
C HIS A 68 -9.94 1.83 2.51
N GLU A 69 -9.92 0.50 2.70
CA GLU A 69 -10.81 -0.21 3.63
C GLU A 69 -10.58 0.21 5.09
N ALA A 70 -9.32 0.55 5.46
CA ALA A 70 -8.98 1.10 6.76
C ALA A 70 -9.43 2.57 6.96
N GLY A 71 -9.95 3.22 5.91
CA GLY A 71 -10.49 4.58 5.97
C GLY A 71 -9.58 5.65 5.38
N ALA A 72 -8.45 5.29 4.76
CA ALA A 72 -7.58 6.26 4.13
C ALA A 72 -8.27 6.97 2.95
N ARG A 73 -8.23 8.31 2.96
CA ARG A 73 -8.66 9.18 1.86
C ARG A 73 -7.50 9.78 1.08
N HIS A 74 -6.37 9.93 1.75
CA HIS A 74 -5.13 10.45 1.18
C HIS A 74 -4.00 9.50 1.54
N LEU A 75 -3.35 8.96 0.51
CA LEU A 75 -2.26 7.98 0.61
C LEU A 75 -1.02 8.52 -0.07
N LEU A 76 0.13 8.29 0.57
CA LEU A 76 1.44 8.46 -0.04
C LEU A 76 2.12 7.09 -0.06
N ALA A 77 2.34 6.56 -1.26
CA ALA A 77 2.93 5.25 -1.48
C ALA A 77 4.43 5.34 -1.75
N TYR A 78 5.19 4.39 -1.20
CA TYR A 78 6.63 4.21 -1.36
C TYR A 78 6.96 2.79 -1.81
#